data_AF-A0A944W350-F1
#
_entry.id   AF-A0A944W350-F1
#
_cell.length_a   1.000
_cell.length_b   1.000
_cell.length_c   1.000
_cell.angle_alpha   90.00
_cell.angle_beta   90.00
_cell.angle_gamma   90.00
#
_symmetry.space_group_name_H-M   'P 1'
#
loop_
_entity.id
_entity.type
_entity.pdbx_description
1 polymer ?
#
loop_
_entity_poly.entity_id
_entity_poly.type
_entity_poly.pdbx_seq_one_letter_code
_entity_poly.pdbx_strand_id
1 'polypeptide(L)'
;MNALLSRRFLMVLGIAIIAAAIFRFNLIVIGPMVNSLVFLDKILFSNFGLAIIFFTVTVRLLMIPLTVMQTRNMRKMSALQPRMKAMQARYKDHPDGRRLQSSETMKMYKAAGVSPIGCLGPMVLQMPIWFGLYRAIFRAVPATPEGTANLSAVLYGWNPAASDVPLDSMFIGMDLVDLVQNAPAPFNFALPILVGASMWAQQKISAMPSMDERSAQTNQMMLWLMPIMFGFFTFQFPAGLAVYILFSNLIGVAITAVISGPGALLGTRFGTSAATAAAAVEAGVAEVEDEEKGEIIDGTATVLGEDSRGSNRQRSRGSRRKPRRRRNRRR
;
A
#
# COMPACT_ATOMS: atom_id res chain seq x y z
N MET A 1 36.63 12.88 29.71
CA MET A 1 37.26 12.46 28.42
C MET A 1 36.49 11.33 27.73
N ASN A 2 36.07 10.27 28.44
CA ASN A 2 35.42 9.08 27.84
C ASN A 2 34.05 9.33 27.17
N ALA A 3 33.23 10.25 27.68
CA ALA A 3 31.93 10.56 27.08
C ALA A 3 32.03 11.25 25.71
N LEU A 4 33.06 12.09 25.51
CA LEU A 4 33.32 12.78 24.24
C LEU A 4 33.88 11.80 23.19
N LEU A 5 34.76 10.89 23.60
CA LEU A 5 35.29 9.82 22.74
C LEU A 5 34.18 8.85 22.29
N SER A 6 33.28 8.45 23.20
CA SER A 6 32.13 7.59 22.87
C SER A 6 31.15 8.26 21.88
N ARG A 7 30.84 9.55 22.06
CA ARG A 7 29.98 10.29 21.12
C ARG A 7 30.62 10.45 19.73
N ARG A 8 31.92 10.75 19.66
CA ARG A 8 32.66 10.84 18.38
C ARG A 8 32.74 9.48 17.69
N PHE A 9 32.95 8.40 18.44
CA PHE A 9 32.95 7.04 17.92
C PHE A 9 31.57 6.64 17.36
N LEU A 10 30.49 6.90 18.11
CA LEU A 10 29.12 6.65 17.63
C LEU A 10 28.77 7.47 16.39
N MET A 11 29.24 8.72 16.32
CA MET A 11 29.05 9.57 15.14
C MET A 11 29.80 9.03 13.91
N VAL A 12 31.07 8.62 14.09
CA VAL A 12 31.87 8.01 13.00
C VAL A 12 31.28 6.68 12.55
N LEU A 13 30.84 5.83 13.48
CA LEU A 13 30.16 4.57 13.17
C LEU A 13 28.86 4.83 12.40
N GLY A 14 28.06 5.82 12.83
CA GLY A 14 26.85 6.23 12.14
C GLY A 14 27.12 6.69 10.70
N ILE A 15 28.14 7.55 10.50
CA ILE A 15 28.57 8.01 9.17
C ILE A 15 29.03 6.83 8.32
N ALA A 16 29.82 5.90 8.88
CA ALA A 16 30.30 4.72 8.16
C ALA A 16 29.16 3.79 7.73
N ILE A 17 28.16 3.57 8.59
CA ILE A 17 26.97 2.78 8.26
C ILE A 17 26.17 3.45 7.13
N ILE A 18 25.97 4.76 7.21
CA ILE A 18 25.26 5.54 6.19
C ILE A 18 26.03 5.48 4.86
N ALA A 19 27.36 5.68 4.90
CA ALA A 19 28.21 5.60 3.71
C ALA A 19 28.17 4.19 3.09
N ALA A 20 28.21 3.13 3.90
CA ALA A 20 28.08 1.75 3.42
C ALA A 20 26.69 1.44 2.85
N ALA A 21 25.63 2.06 3.38
CA ALA A 21 24.28 1.95 2.84
C ALA A 21 24.15 2.67 1.49
N ILE A 22 24.72 3.89 1.37
CA ILE A 22 24.77 4.64 0.12
C ILE A 22 25.57 3.89 -0.94
N PHE A 23 26.73 3.34 -0.58
CA PHE A 23 27.56 2.55 -1.48
C PHE A 23 26.80 1.31 -2.00
N ARG A 24 26.17 0.55 -1.10
CA ARG A 24 25.34 -0.61 -1.48
C ARG A 24 24.16 -0.22 -2.37
N PHE A 25 23.50 0.89 -2.08
CA PHE A 25 22.40 1.40 -2.90
C PHE A 25 22.88 1.76 -4.31
N ASN A 26 24.01 2.45 -4.43
CA ASN A 26 24.59 2.79 -5.73
C ASN A 26 24.94 1.52 -6.53
N LEU A 27 25.50 0.50 -5.89
CA LEU A 27 25.91 -0.73 -6.54
C LEU A 27 24.72 -1.62 -6.95
N ILE A 28 23.71 -1.75 -6.10
CA ILE A 28 22.60 -2.69 -6.28
C ILE A 28 21.46 -2.07 -7.10
N VAL A 29 21.23 -0.76 -6.97
CA VAL A 29 20.09 -0.09 -7.59
C VAL A 29 20.55 0.78 -8.75
N ILE A 30 21.43 1.76 -8.50
CA ILE A 30 21.77 2.77 -9.52
C ILE A 30 22.59 2.16 -10.66
N GLY A 31 23.63 1.37 -10.36
CA GLY A 31 24.50 0.77 -11.38
C GLY A 31 23.71 -0.06 -12.40
N PRO A 32 22.90 -1.04 -11.97
CA PRO A 32 22.04 -1.80 -12.87
C PRO A 32 21.02 -0.93 -13.61
N MET A 33 20.43 0.09 -12.95
CA MET A 33 19.50 1.02 -13.60
C MET A 33 20.17 1.80 -14.73
N VAL A 34 21.33 2.41 -14.48
CA VAL A 34 22.11 3.15 -15.49
C VAL A 34 22.45 2.23 -16.66
N ASN A 35 23.04 1.07 -16.38
CA ASN A 35 23.43 0.13 -17.44
C ASN A 35 22.24 -0.35 -18.27
N SER A 36 21.11 -0.63 -17.62
CA SER A 36 19.88 -1.02 -18.32
C SER A 36 19.35 0.12 -19.20
N LEU A 37 19.32 1.35 -18.70
CA LEU A 37 18.87 2.52 -19.47
C LEU A 37 19.76 2.78 -20.68
N VAL A 38 21.08 2.77 -20.50
CA VAL A 38 22.06 2.99 -21.57
C VAL A 38 22.01 1.87 -22.62
N PHE A 39 21.80 0.63 -22.18
CA PHE A 39 21.59 -0.50 -23.10
C PHE A 39 20.28 -0.37 -23.89
N LEU A 40 19.19 0.00 -23.21
CA LEU A 40 17.87 0.18 -23.84
C LEU A 40 17.87 1.34 -24.83
N ASP A 41 18.58 2.43 -24.54
CA ASP A 41 18.74 3.57 -25.45
C ASP A 41 19.28 3.13 -26.81
N LYS A 42 20.37 2.35 -26.81
CA LYS A 42 20.96 1.81 -28.04
C LYS A 42 20.01 0.90 -28.82
N ILE A 43 19.23 0.08 -28.14
CA ILE A 43 18.25 -0.81 -28.78
C ILE A 43 17.06 -0.03 -29.34
N LEU A 44 16.68 1.06 -28.69
CA LEU A 44 15.48 1.84 -29.00
C LEU A 44 15.82 3.08 -29.84
N PHE A 45 16.71 2.92 -30.82
CA PHE A 45 17.03 3.93 -31.83
C PHE A 45 17.67 5.21 -31.26
N SER A 46 18.48 5.08 -30.20
CA SER A 46 19.12 6.22 -29.52
C SER A 46 18.10 7.23 -28.98
N ASN A 47 16.98 6.72 -28.47
CA ASN A 47 15.94 7.53 -27.85
C ASN A 47 15.81 7.22 -26.35
N PHE A 48 16.36 8.12 -25.54
CA PHE A 48 16.43 7.91 -24.10
C PHE A 48 15.05 7.91 -23.42
N GLY A 49 14.07 8.62 -23.98
CA GLY A 49 12.70 8.63 -23.47
C GLY A 49 11.99 7.28 -23.67
N LEU A 50 12.17 6.64 -24.84
CA LEU A 50 11.70 5.28 -25.07
C LEU A 50 12.41 4.28 -24.14
N ALA A 51 13.71 4.47 -23.89
CA ALA A 51 14.46 3.67 -22.94
C ALA A 51 13.85 3.72 -21.53
N ILE A 52 13.48 4.92 -21.05
CA ILE A 52 12.77 5.09 -19.77
C ILE A 52 11.42 4.35 -19.78
N ILE A 53 10.61 4.49 -20.83
CA ILE A 53 9.30 3.84 -20.92
C ILE A 53 9.45 2.32 -20.89
N PHE A 54 10.35 1.77 -21.71
CA PHE A 54 10.55 0.32 -21.78
C PHE A 54 11.17 -0.25 -20.51
N PHE A 55 12.09 0.49 -19.88
CA PHE A 55 12.61 0.17 -18.56
C PHE A 55 11.46 0.10 -17.54
N THR A 56 10.55 1.07 -17.57
CA THR A 56 9.36 1.12 -16.69
C THR A 56 8.48 -0.10 -16.88
N VAL A 57 8.18 -0.48 -18.12
CA VAL A 57 7.42 -1.69 -18.45
C VAL A 57 8.12 -2.91 -17.86
N THR A 58 9.43 -3.05 -18.10
CA THR A 58 10.21 -4.19 -17.63
C THR A 58 10.18 -4.32 -16.10
N VAL A 59 10.43 -3.23 -15.37
CA VAL A 59 10.36 -3.23 -13.90
C VAL A 59 8.94 -3.56 -13.42
N ARG A 60 7.90 -3.01 -14.06
CA ARG A 60 6.51 -3.29 -13.69
C ARG A 60 6.13 -4.75 -13.95
N LEU A 61 6.60 -5.36 -15.03
CA LEU A 61 6.40 -6.79 -15.32
C LEU A 61 7.06 -7.68 -14.27
N LEU A 62 8.30 -7.38 -13.90
CA LEU A 62 9.01 -8.10 -12.83
C LEU A 62 8.30 -7.97 -11.47
N MET A 63 7.59 -6.86 -11.24
CA MET A 63 6.84 -6.60 -10.01
C MET A 63 5.44 -7.20 -9.98
N ILE A 64 4.92 -7.79 -11.08
CA ILE A 64 3.59 -8.41 -11.12
C ILE A 64 3.33 -9.37 -9.95
N PRO A 65 4.18 -10.36 -9.60
CA PRO A 65 3.89 -11.29 -8.51
C PRO A 65 3.70 -10.57 -7.17
N LEU A 66 4.46 -9.50 -6.95
CA LEU A 66 4.34 -8.67 -5.76
C LEU A 66 3.03 -7.86 -5.78
N THR A 67 2.67 -7.26 -6.91
CA THR A 67 1.41 -6.53 -7.08
C THR A 67 0.20 -7.44 -6.88
N VAL A 68 0.21 -8.66 -7.41
CA VAL A 68 -0.86 -9.66 -7.20
C VAL A 68 -1.04 -9.96 -5.71
N MET A 69 0.06 -10.13 -4.97
CA MET A 69 0.00 -10.36 -3.53
C MET A 69 -0.60 -9.17 -2.78
N GLN A 70 -0.17 -7.95 -3.12
CA GLN A 70 -0.68 -6.70 -2.53
C GLN A 70 -2.19 -6.55 -2.79
N THR A 71 -2.63 -6.75 -4.03
CA THR A 71 -4.05 -6.68 -4.41
C THR A 71 -4.88 -7.74 -3.68
N ARG A 72 -4.39 -8.97 -3.54
CA ARG A 72 -5.11 -10.04 -2.82
C ARG A 72 -5.34 -9.68 -1.36
N ASN A 73 -4.35 -9.09 -0.70
CA ASN A 73 -4.49 -8.64 0.68
C ASN A 73 -5.52 -7.50 0.81
N MET A 74 -5.54 -6.56 -0.12
CA MET A 74 -6.56 -5.50 -0.15
C MET A 74 -7.99 -6.04 -0.35
N ARG A 75 -8.18 -7.11 -1.15
CA ARG A 75 -9.51 -7.74 -1.30
C ARG A 75 -10.00 -8.38 -0.01
N LYS A 76 -9.12 -9.11 0.69
CA LYS A 76 -9.45 -9.69 2.01
C LYS A 76 -9.83 -8.60 3.00
N MET A 77 -9.09 -7.48 2.98
CA MET A 77 -9.37 -6.31 3.81
C MET A 77 -10.78 -5.77 3.52
N SER A 78 -11.12 -5.62 2.24
CA SER A 78 -12.42 -5.10 1.84
C SER A 78 -13.58 -6.04 2.18
N ALA A 79 -13.36 -7.36 2.21
CA ALA A 79 -14.38 -8.32 2.61
C ALA A 79 -14.75 -8.23 4.11
N LEU A 80 -13.88 -7.63 4.95
CA LEU A 80 -14.14 -7.40 6.37
C LEU A 80 -14.97 -6.15 6.65
N GLN A 81 -15.14 -5.27 5.67
CA GLN A 81 -15.90 -4.01 5.80
C GLN A 81 -17.29 -4.13 6.42
N PRO A 82 -18.18 -5.07 6.01
CA PRO A 82 -19.50 -5.17 6.63
C PRO A 82 -19.42 -5.51 8.13
N ARG A 83 -18.51 -6.40 8.54
CA ARG A 83 -18.29 -6.74 9.95
C ARG A 83 -17.72 -5.56 10.75
N MET A 84 -16.89 -4.76 10.09
CA MET A 84 -16.34 -3.55 10.67
C MET A 84 -17.42 -2.49 10.91
N LYS A 85 -18.34 -2.29 9.96
CA LYS A 85 -19.49 -1.39 10.11
C LYS A 85 -20.43 -1.84 11.24
N ALA A 86 -20.74 -3.13 11.30
CA ALA A 86 -21.55 -3.69 12.38
C ALA A 86 -20.90 -3.48 13.76
N MET A 87 -19.58 -3.64 13.85
CA MET A 87 -18.82 -3.35 15.07
C MET A 87 -18.86 -1.85 15.44
N GLN A 88 -18.66 -0.95 14.47
CA GLN A 88 -18.73 0.50 14.70
C GLN A 88 -20.09 0.94 15.23
N ALA A 89 -21.19 0.38 14.69
CA ALA A 89 -22.54 0.66 15.17
C ALA A 89 -22.73 0.28 16.65
N ARG A 90 -22.20 -0.87 17.08
CA ARG A 90 -22.28 -1.33 18.48
C ARG A 90 -21.54 -0.44 19.47
N TYR A 91 -20.53 0.32 19.03
CA TYR A 91 -19.70 1.16 19.89
C TYR A 91 -19.88 2.66 19.64
N LYS A 92 -20.94 3.07 18.92
CA LYS A 92 -21.17 4.47 18.53
C LYS A 92 -21.40 5.39 19.73
N ASP A 93 -22.17 4.91 20.72
CA ASP A 93 -22.60 5.69 21.88
C ASP A 93 -21.76 5.43 23.15
N HIS A 94 -20.68 4.65 23.00
CA HIS A 94 -19.82 4.29 24.13
C HIS A 94 -18.80 5.41 24.39
N PRO A 95 -18.61 5.89 25.65
CA PRO A 95 -17.67 6.97 25.97
C PRO A 95 -16.20 6.67 25.59
N ASP A 96 -15.82 5.38 25.55
CA ASP A 96 -14.51 4.87 25.11
C ASP A 96 -14.54 4.22 23.71
N GLY A 97 -15.63 4.42 22.95
CA GLY A 97 -15.95 3.69 21.73
C GLY A 97 -14.85 3.72 20.68
N ARG A 98 -14.19 4.86 20.48
CA ARG A 98 -13.11 4.99 19.47
C ARG A 98 -11.90 4.09 19.76
N ARG A 99 -11.51 3.97 21.03
CA ARG A 99 -10.35 3.14 21.43
C ARG A 99 -10.68 1.66 21.29
N LEU A 100 -11.87 1.28 21.74
CA LEU A 100 -12.39 -0.08 21.63
C LEU A 100 -12.51 -0.49 20.16
N GLN A 101 -13.11 0.35 19.32
CA GLN A 101 -13.16 0.16 17.87
C GLN A 101 -11.76 -0.07 17.29
N SER A 102 -10.79 0.82 17.53
CA SER A 102 -9.42 0.67 17.02
C SER A 102 -8.76 -0.66 17.45
N SER A 103 -9.00 -1.12 18.68
CA SER A 103 -8.45 -2.39 19.15
C SER A 103 -9.15 -3.63 18.57
N GLU A 104 -10.49 -3.60 18.46
CA GLU A 104 -11.30 -4.69 17.91
C GLU A 104 -11.10 -4.82 16.39
N THR A 105 -10.98 -3.70 15.67
CA THR A 105 -10.58 -3.70 14.26
C THR A 105 -9.24 -4.41 14.06
N MET A 106 -8.24 -4.12 14.90
CA MET A 106 -6.93 -4.77 14.81
C MET A 106 -6.98 -6.27 15.16
N LYS A 107 -7.78 -6.67 16.17
CA LYS A 107 -8.01 -8.08 16.50
C LYS A 107 -8.67 -8.82 15.34
N MET A 108 -9.67 -8.21 14.70
CA MET A 108 -10.33 -8.76 13.52
C MET A 108 -9.35 -8.95 12.36
N TYR A 109 -8.48 -7.97 12.10
CA TYR A 109 -7.46 -8.07 11.04
C TYR A 109 -6.50 -9.22 11.31
N LYS A 110 -6.04 -9.37 12.56
CA LYS A 110 -5.19 -10.49 12.99
C LYS A 110 -5.90 -11.84 12.84
N ALA A 111 -7.16 -11.94 13.28
CA ALA A 111 -7.97 -13.15 13.18
C ALA A 111 -8.22 -13.56 11.72
N ALA A 112 -8.38 -12.59 10.82
CA ALA A 112 -8.52 -12.81 9.38
C ALA A 112 -7.18 -13.04 8.65
N GLY A 113 -6.04 -12.98 9.35
CA GLY A 113 -4.71 -13.11 8.77
C GLY A 113 -4.37 -11.99 7.77
N VAL A 114 -4.96 -10.81 7.93
CA VAL A 114 -4.72 -9.63 7.09
C VAL A 114 -3.77 -8.69 7.81
N SER A 115 -2.62 -8.39 7.21
CA SER A 115 -1.69 -7.41 7.77
C SER A 115 -2.02 -6.00 7.24
N PRO A 116 -2.21 -5.00 8.11
CA PRO A 116 -2.38 -3.61 7.68
C PRO A 116 -1.12 -3.05 7.00
N ILE A 117 0.05 -3.65 7.24
CA ILE A 117 1.31 -3.30 6.54
C ILE A 117 1.24 -3.66 5.05
N GLY A 118 0.41 -4.63 4.66
CA GLY A 118 0.26 -5.04 3.27
C GLY A 118 -0.22 -3.94 2.33
N CYS A 119 -0.92 -2.91 2.84
CA CYS A 119 -1.37 -1.76 2.03
C CYS A 119 -0.30 -0.67 1.86
N LEU A 120 0.71 -0.60 2.73
CA LEU A 120 1.85 0.32 2.63
C LEU A 120 2.94 -0.16 1.66
N GLY A 121 2.91 -1.45 1.30
CA GLY A 121 3.92 -2.10 0.45
C GLY A 121 4.22 -1.38 -0.88
N PRO A 122 3.22 -0.94 -1.67
CA PRO A 122 3.47 -0.25 -2.93
C PRO A 122 4.24 1.07 -2.75
N MET A 123 3.89 1.85 -1.72
CA MET A 123 4.53 3.14 -1.44
C MET A 123 5.99 2.97 -1.01
N VAL A 124 6.26 2.04 -0.09
CA VAL A 124 7.62 1.80 0.43
C VAL A 124 8.55 1.32 -0.69
N LEU A 125 8.05 0.47 -1.58
CA LEU A 125 8.84 -0.04 -2.70
C LEU A 125 9.09 1.01 -3.78
N GLN A 126 8.14 1.93 -4.00
CA GLN A 126 8.24 2.93 -5.06
C GLN A 126 9.36 3.95 -4.80
N MET A 127 9.57 4.34 -3.53
CA MET A 127 10.54 5.39 -3.17
C MET A 127 11.98 5.07 -3.57
N PRO A 128 12.54 3.87 -3.28
CA PRO A 128 13.86 3.49 -3.78
C PRO A 128 13.97 3.50 -5.31
N ILE A 129 12.89 3.13 -6.02
CA ILE A 129 12.91 3.09 -7.49
C ILE A 129 12.95 4.50 -8.07
N TRP A 130 12.13 5.42 -7.56
CA TRP A 130 12.18 6.82 -7.97
C TRP A 130 13.53 7.46 -7.69
N PHE A 131 14.07 7.24 -6.50
CA PHE A 131 15.36 7.80 -6.13
C PHE A 131 16.51 7.21 -6.96
N GLY A 132 16.46 5.90 -7.19
CA GLY A 132 17.41 5.20 -8.06
C GLY A 132 17.34 5.71 -9.49
N LEU A 133 16.14 5.84 -10.05
CA LEU A 133 15.95 6.30 -11.42
C LEU A 133 16.32 7.77 -11.60
N TYR A 134 15.93 8.64 -10.67
CA TYR A 134 16.33 10.05 -10.67
C TYR A 134 17.85 10.17 -10.79
N ARG A 135 18.59 9.45 -9.92
CA ARG A 135 20.06 9.43 -9.98
C ARG A 135 20.61 8.75 -11.23
N ALA A 136 19.92 7.72 -11.74
CA ALA A 136 20.34 7.02 -12.94
C ALA A 136 20.23 7.90 -14.19
N ILE A 137 19.16 8.68 -14.34
CA ILE A 137 18.97 9.63 -15.45
C ILE A 137 20.11 10.66 -15.47
N PHE A 138 20.40 11.33 -14.34
CA PHE A 138 21.50 12.30 -14.26
C PHE A 138 22.88 11.69 -14.50
N ARG A 139 23.06 10.40 -14.20
CA ARG A 139 24.34 9.72 -14.44
C ARG A 139 24.47 9.23 -15.88
N ALA A 140 23.36 8.82 -16.49
CA ALA A 140 23.31 8.33 -17.87
C ALA A 140 23.38 9.46 -18.89
N VAL A 141 22.78 10.62 -18.58
CA VAL A 141 22.87 11.83 -19.42
C VAL A 141 23.52 12.96 -18.61
N PRO A 142 24.85 12.93 -18.47
CA PRO A 142 25.56 13.96 -17.71
C PRO A 142 25.60 15.28 -18.49
N ALA A 143 25.28 16.38 -17.80
CA ALA A 143 25.39 17.73 -18.37
C ALA A 143 26.83 18.26 -18.45
N THR A 144 27.81 17.54 -17.89
CA THR A 144 29.22 17.97 -17.83
C THR A 144 30.17 16.93 -18.43
N PRO A 145 31.30 17.36 -19.05
CA PRO A 145 32.30 16.44 -19.60
C PRO A 145 32.90 15.48 -18.56
N GLU A 146 33.04 15.94 -17.31
CA GLU A 146 33.48 15.08 -16.19
C GLU A 146 32.44 13.99 -15.86
N GLY A 147 31.15 14.33 -15.97
CA GLY A 147 30.07 13.36 -15.79
C GLY A 147 30.12 12.26 -16.85
N THR A 148 30.46 12.62 -18.10
CA THR A 148 30.67 11.67 -19.20
C THR A 148 31.80 10.68 -18.91
N ALA A 149 32.94 11.16 -18.41
CA ALA A 149 34.03 10.27 -17.98
C ALA A 149 33.62 9.34 -16.83
N ASN A 150 32.84 9.85 -15.87
CA ASN A 150 32.30 9.10 -14.74
C ASN A 150 31.21 8.08 -15.13
N LEU A 151 30.53 8.29 -16.25
CA LEU A 151 29.58 7.34 -16.82
C LEU A 151 30.32 6.12 -17.33
N SER A 152 31.37 6.29 -18.14
CA SER A 152 32.18 5.19 -18.66
C SER A 152 32.75 4.30 -17.55
N ALA A 153 33.09 4.88 -16.39
CA ALA A 153 33.55 4.13 -15.23
C ALA A 153 32.47 3.26 -14.54
N VAL A 154 31.18 3.54 -14.79
CA VAL A 154 30.04 2.80 -14.20
C VAL A 154 29.37 1.86 -15.20
N LEU A 155 29.67 2.00 -16.49
CA LEU A 155 29.22 1.05 -17.49
C LEU A 155 29.92 -0.30 -17.30
N TYR A 156 29.13 -1.35 -17.30
CA TYR A 156 29.62 -2.71 -17.25
C TYR A 156 30.23 -3.09 -18.60
N GLY A 157 31.28 -3.91 -18.60
CA GLY A 157 31.99 -4.27 -19.83
C GLY A 157 31.16 -4.99 -20.89
N TRP A 158 29.98 -5.51 -20.53
CA TRP A 158 29.03 -6.10 -21.48
C TRP A 158 28.20 -5.06 -22.24
N ASN A 159 28.19 -3.79 -21.81
CA ASN A 159 27.31 -2.77 -22.36
C ASN A 159 27.88 -2.22 -23.68
N PRO A 160 27.26 -2.54 -24.84
CA PRO A 160 27.77 -2.13 -26.15
C PRO A 160 27.62 -0.63 -26.42
N ALA A 161 26.88 0.11 -25.58
CA ALA A 161 26.60 1.54 -25.74
C ALA A 161 27.63 2.44 -25.05
N ALA A 162 28.71 1.87 -24.49
CA ALA A 162 29.78 2.65 -23.86
C ALA A 162 30.55 3.56 -24.84
N SER A 163 30.48 3.29 -26.15
CA SER A 163 31.08 4.10 -27.21
C SER A 163 30.22 5.27 -27.65
N ASP A 164 28.94 5.30 -27.31
CA ASP A 164 27.93 6.17 -27.93
C ASP A 164 27.60 7.39 -27.03
N VAL A 165 28.48 7.70 -26.07
CA VAL A 165 28.31 8.79 -25.10
C VAL A 165 28.84 10.11 -25.70
N PRO A 166 28.14 11.26 -25.58
CA PRO A 166 26.93 11.52 -24.78
C PRO A 166 25.61 11.08 -25.43
N LEU A 167 24.71 10.57 -24.60
CA LEU A 167 23.37 10.13 -25.02
C LEU A 167 22.45 11.33 -25.28
N ASP A 168 21.56 11.20 -26.26
CA ASP A 168 20.55 12.21 -26.55
C ASP A 168 19.44 12.18 -25.48
N SER A 169 19.27 13.29 -24.75
CA SER A 169 18.22 13.48 -23.74
C SER A 169 16.90 13.97 -24.32
N MET A 170 16.81 14.21 -25.63
CA MET A 170 15.61 14.75 -26.24
C MET A 170 14.53 13.67 -26.40
N PHE A 171 13.31 13.97 -25.93
CA PHE A 171 12.14 13.13 -26.11
C PHE A 171 10.93 13.95 -26.50
N ILE A 172 10.35 13.73 -27.68
CA ILE A 172 9.16 14.47 -28.17
C ILE A 172 9.34 16.00 -28.05
N GLY A 173 10.57 16.49 -28.31
CA GLY A 173 10.90 17.92 -28.27
C GLY A 173 11.11 18.51 -26.88
N MET A 174 11.23 17.69 -25.83
CA MET A 174 11.59 18.13 -24.46
C MET A 174 12.82 17.38 -23.95
N ASP A 175 13.66 18.07 -23.19
CA ASP A 175 14.84 17.47 -22.55
C ASP A 175 14.42 16.70 -21.27
N LEU A 176 14.86 15.45 -21.15
CA LEU A 176 14.52 14.54 -20.04
C LEU A 176 15.28 14.86 -18.74
N VAL A 177 16.36 15.63 -18.79
CA VAL A 177 17.19 16.03 -17.64
C VAL A 177 16.71 17.36 -17.07
N ASP A 178 16.19 18.25 -17.92
CA ASP A 178 15.64 19.52 -17.49
C ASP A 178 14.38 19.37 -16.64
N LEU A 179 14.13 20.36 -15.79
CA LEU A 179 12.92 20.42 -14.98
C LEU A 179 11.70 20.59 -15.89
N VAL A 180 10.58 19.96 -15.53
CA VAL A 180 9.32 20.04 -16.28
C VAL A 180 8.86 21.49 -16.49
N GLN A 181 9.06 22.38 -15.51
CA GLN A 181 8.71 23.80 -15.65
C GLN A 181 9.47 24.52 -16.78
N ASN A 182 10.66 24.03 -17.15
CA ASN A 182 11.49 24.59 -18.23
C ASN A 182 11.22 23.91 -19.58
N ALA A 183 10.42 22.85 -19.61
CA ALA A 183 10.08 22.17 -20.85
C ALA A 183 9.30 23.10 -21.80
N PRO A 184 9.42 22.93 -23.12
CA PRO A 184 8.65 23.71 -24.06
C PRO A 184 7.15 23.46 -23.92
N ALA A 185 6.34 24.50 -24.16
CA ALA A 185 4.89 24.34 -24.21
C ALA A 185 4.52 23.39 -25.38
N PRO A 186 3.54 22.49 -25.19
CA PRO A 186 2.61 22.39 -24.06
C PRO A 186 3.08 21.45 -22.93
N PHE A 187 4.27 20.84 -23.03
CA PHE A 187 4.69 19.74 -22.16
C PHE A 187 4.87 20.15 -20.70
N ASN A 188 5.30 21.40 -20.46
CA ASN A 188 5.42 21.96 -19.11
C ASN A 188 4.11 21.93 -18.30
N PHE A 189 2.95 22.08 -18.94
CA PHE A 189 1.64 21.98 -18.29
C PHE A 189 0.99 20.61 -18.47
N ALA A 190 1.15 20.00 -19.64
CA ALA A 190 0.53 18.71 -19.94
C ALA A 190 1.07 17.60 -19.03
N LEU A 191 2.39 17.53 -18.82
CA LEU A 191 2.99 16.45 -18.01
C LEU A 191 2.52 16.47 -16.54
N PRO A 192 2.58 17.59 -15.81
CA PRO A 192 2.06 17.67 -14.44
C PRO A 192 0.59 17.25 -14.33
N ILE A 193 -0.24 17.69 -15.27
CA ILE A 193 -1.68 17.37 -15.29
C ILE A 193 -1.87 15.87 -15.55
N LEU A 194 -1.17 15.30 -16.53
CA LEU A 194 -1.25 13.88 -16.85
C LEU A 194 -0.73 13.01 -15.70
N VAL A 195 0.37 13.41 -15.05
CA VAL A 195 0.89 12.74 -13.86
C VAL A 195 -0.14 12.76 -12.74
N GLY A 196 -0.71 13.94 -12.41
CA GLY A 196 -1.77 14.06 -11.42
C GLY A 196 -3.00 13.21 -11.76
N ALA A 197 -3.47 13.26 -13.01
CA ALA A 197 -4.61 12.46 -13.47
C ALA A 197 -4.32 10.95 -13.38
N SER A 198 -3.11 10.51 -13.76
CA SER A 198 -2.70 9.11 -13.68
C SER A 198 -2.60 8.61 -12.23
N MET A 199 -2.10 9.45 -11.31
CA MET A 199 -2.05 9.13 -9.89
C MET A 199 -3.46 9.02 -9.30
N TRP A 200 -4.34 9.95 -9.63
CA TRP A 200 -5.73 9.89 -9.20
C TRP A 200 -6.40 8.60 -9.68
N ALA A 201 -6.19 8.23 -10.94
CA ALA A 201 -6.72 6.99 -11.50
C ALA A 201 -6.18 5.75 -10.75
N GLN A 202 -4.87 5.72 -10.49
CA GLN A 202 -4.23 4.63 -9.74
C GLN A 202 -4.74 4.54 -8.30
N GLN A 203 -4.89 5.68 -7.63
CA GLN A 203 -5.34 5.76 -6.24
C GLN A 203 -6.82 5.39 -6.14
N LYS A 204 -7.66 5.83 -7.08
CA LYS A 204 -9.08 5.48 -7.14
C LYS A 204 -9.32 3.98 -7.31
N ILE A 205 -8.57 3.31 -8.17
CA ILE A 205 -8.67 1.85 -8.37
C ILE A 205 -8.21 1.07 -7.14
N SER A 206 -7.26 1.64 -6.40
CA SER A 206 -6.68 1.05 -5.19
C SER A 206 -7.39 1.47 -3.91
N ALA A 207 -8.33 2.41 -3.99
CA ALA A 207 -9.05 2.95 -2.84
C ALA A 207 -9.97 1.88 -2.24
N MET A 208 -9.90 1.73 -0.92
CA MET A 208 -10.89 0.94 -0.19
C MET A 208 -12.09 1.84 0.14
N PRO A 209 -13.33 1.31 0.06
CA PRO A 209 -14.49 2.02 0.58
C PRO A 209 -14.25 2.41 2.04
N SER A 210 -14.57 3.65 2.40
CA SER A 210 -14.49 4.17 3.76
C SER A 210 -15.74 3.80 4.57
N MET A 211 -15.57 3.53 5.86
CA MET A 211 -16.60 2.93 6.72
C MET A 211 -17.46 3.97 7.47
N ASP A 212 -16.86 5.09 7.86
CA ASP A 212 -17.50 6.23 8.52
C ASP A 212 -17.45 7.49 7.65
N GLU A 213 -18.42 8.41 7.75
CA GLU A 213 -18.40 9.71 7.05
C GLU A 213 -17.11 10.51 7.31
N ARG A 214 -16.59 10.49 8.55
CA ARG A 214 -15.32 11.13 8.90
C ARG A 214 -14.11 10.46 8.22
N SER A 215 -14.12 9.13 8.15
CA SER A 215 -13.09 8.36 7.46
C SER A 215 -13.20 8.51 5.93
N ALA A 216 -14.43 8.70 5.42
CA ALA A 216 -14.73 8.92 4.03
C ALA A 216 -14.22 10.27 3.56
N GLN A 217 -14.47 11.32 4.34
CA GLN A 217 -13.94 12.65 4.09
C GLN A 217 -12.41 12.63 4.08
N THR A 218 -11.78 11.92 5.03
CA THR A 218 -10.31 11.81 5.06
C THR A 218 -9.76 11.07 3.84
N ASN A 219 -10.40 9.96 3.43
CA ASN A 219 -10.00 9.18 2.26
C ASN A 219 -10.22 9.95 0.95
N GLN A 220 -11.34 10.68 0.83
CA GLN A 220 -11.63 11.54 -0.30
C GLN A 220 -10.66 12.71 -0.40
N MET A 221 -10.32 13.34 0.72
CA MET A 221 -9.30 14.38 0.74
C MET A 221 -7.95 13.81 0.29
N MET A 222 -7.56 12.63 0.76
CA MET A 222 -6.34 11.96 0.31
C MET A 222 -6.36 11.59 -1.18
N LEU A 223 -7.53 11.20 -1.72
CA LEU A 223 -7.71 10.85 -3.14
C LEU A 223 -7.57 12.05 -4.08
N TRP A 224 -7.91 13.26 -3.63
CA TRP A 224 -7.84 14.47 -4.46
C TRP A 224 -6.59 15.31 -4.17
N LEU A 225 -6.26 15.49 -2.90
CA LEU A 225 -5.15 16.35 -2.47
C LEU A 225 -3.81 15.81 -2.96
N MET A 226 -3.54 14.51 -2.78
CA MET A 226 -2.25 13.93 -3.13
C MET A 226 -1.95 14.03 -4.63
N PRO A 227 -2.87 13.65 -5.55
CA PRO A 227 -2.58 13.78 -6.98
C PRO A 227 -2.45 15.22 -7.45
N ILE A 228 -3.23 16.15 -6.89
CA ILE A 228 -3.13 17.58 -7.25
C ILE A 228 -1.80 18.15 -6.78
N MET A 229 -1.44 17.90 -5.51
CA MET A 229 -0.18 18.36 -4.93
C MET A 229 1.02 17.74 -5.64
N PHE A 230 0.97 16.45 -5.94
CA PHE A 230 2.05 15.78 -6.67
C PHE A 230 2.13 16.23 -8.13
N GLY A 231 0.99 16.50 -8.77
CA GLY A 231 0.94 17.18 -10.06
C GLY A 231 1.69 18.52 -9.98
N PHE A 232 1.40 19.35 -8.98
CA PHE A 232 2.14 20.60 -8.76
C PHE A 232 3.64 20.39 -8.48
N PHE A 233 4.03 19.39 -7.69
CA PHE A 233 5.45 19.09 -7.46
C PHE A 233 6.16 18.54 -8.69
N THR A 234 5.43 17.98 -9.65
CA THR A 234 6.00 17.46 -10.90
C THR A 234 6.69 18.56 -11.69
N PHE A 235 6.27 19.83 -11.56
CA PHE A 235 6.98 20.97 -12.15
C PHE A 235 8.44 21.08 -11.72
N GLN A 236 8.76 20.63 -10.49
CA GLN A 236 10.12 20.67 -9.93
C GLN A 236 10.91 19.39 -10.15
N PHE A 237 10.33 18.40 -10.83
CA PHE A 237 11.03 17.18 -11.18
C PHE A 237 11.65 17.29 -12.57
N PRO A 238 12.75 16.56 -12.84
CA PRO A 238 13.22 16.34 -14.19
C PRO A 238 12.13 15.69 -15.04
N ALA A 239 12.07 16.07 -16.31
CA ALA A 239 11.02 15.63 -17.20
C ALA A 239 11.06 14.11 -17.45
N GLY A 240 12.25 13.50 -17.47
CA GLY A 240 12.42 12.05 -17.56
C GLY A 240 11.86 11.31 -16.35
N LEU A 241 11.98 11.88 -15.14
CA LEU A 241 11.33 11.32 -13.95
C LEU A 241 9.80 11.45 -14.04
N ALA A 242 9.28 12.57 -14.55
CA ALA A 242 7.84 12.77 -14.75
C ALA A 242 7.27 11.78 -15.77
N VAL A 243 7.96 11.57 -16.90
CA VAL A 243 7.60 10.57 -17.92
C VAL A 243 7.58 9.17 -17.30
N TYR A 244 8.62 8.81 -16.54
CA TYR A 244 8.62 7.55 -15.81
C TYR A 244 7.39 7.40 -14.91
N ILE A 245 7.10 8.41 -14.08
CA ILE A 245 5.97 8.35 -13.15
C ILE A 245 4.66 8.15 -13.90
N LEU A 246 4.43 8.92 -14.96
CA LEU A 246 3.24 8.84 -15.80
C LEU A 246 3.03 7.41 -16.33
N PHE A 247 4.02 6.89 -17.05
CA PHE A 247 3.91 5.54 -17.64
C PHE A 247 3.86 4.45 -16.57
N SER A 248 4.59 4.62 -15.47
CA SER A 248 4.57 3.68 -14.34
C SER A 248 3.19 3.59 -13.70
N ASN A 249 2.49 4.71 -13.56
CA ASN A 249 1.12 4.76 -13.04
C ASN A 249 0.13 4.15 -14.04
N LEU A 250 0.23 4.49 -15.33
CA LEU A 250 -0.63 3.93 -16.39
C LEU A 250 -0.51 2.41 -16.48
N ILE A 251 0.71 1.89 -16.48
CA ILE A 251 0.98 0.45 -16.47
C ILE A 251 0.48 -0.18 -15.16
N GLY A 252 0.71 0.48 -14.02
CA GLY A 252 0.20 0.02 -12.73
C GLY A 252 -1.33 -0.08 -12.70
N VAL A 253 -2.02 0.91 -13.27
CA VAL A 253 -3.47 0.91 -13.48
C VAL A 253 -3.89 -0.26 -14.37
N ALA A 254 -3.24 -0.45 -15.51
CA ALA A 254 -3.53 -1.54 -16.43
C ALA A 254 -3.36 -2.92 -15.77
N ILE A 255 -2.22 -3.15 -15.09
CA ILE A 255 -1.95 -4.39 -14.34
C ILE A 255 -3.01 -4.60 -13.26
N THR A 256 -3.32 -3.57 -12.48
CA THR A 256 -4.30 -3.68 -11.39
C THR A 256 -5.71 -3.94 -11.91
N ALA A 257 -6.08 -3.33 -13.03
CA ALA A 257 -7.35 -3.55 -13.73
C ALA A 257 -7.46 -4.98 -14.25
N VAL A 258 -6.41 -5.52 -14.86
CA VAL A 258 -6.36 -6.91 -15.33
C VAL A 258 -6.46 -7.89 -14.15
N ILE A 259 -5.64 -7.70 -13.10
CA ILE A 259 -5.64 -8.58 -11.92
C ILE A 259 -7.01 -8.58 -11.25
N SER A 260 -7.70 -7.44 -11.26
CA SER A 260 -8.87 -7.20 -10.43
C SER A 260 -10.20 -7.17 -11.18
N GLY A 261 -10.17 -7.37 -12.50
CA GLY A 261 -11.33 -7.42 -13.38
C GLY A 261 -11.89 -6.04 -13.73
N PRO A 262 -12.64 -5.91 -14.84
CA PRO A 262 -13.10 -4.63 -15.39
C PRO A 262 -14.01 -3.81 -14.46
N GLY A 263 -14.67 -4.45 -13.48
CA GLY A 263 -15.41 -3.77 -12.40
C GLY A 263 -14.53 -2.89 -11.48
N ALA A 264 -13.19 -2.99 -11.56
CA ALA A 264 -12.24 -2.04 -10.94
C ALA A 264 -12.50 -0.61 -11.38
N LEU A 265 -12.61 -0.49 -12.71
CA LEU A 265 -12.46 0.77 -13.42
C LEU A 265 -13.75 1.58 -13.30
N LEU A 266 -14.87 0.88 -13.19
CA LEU A 266 -16.21 1.43 -13.05
C LEU A 266 -16.65 1.63 -11.60
N GLY A 267 -15.81 1.29 -10.60
CA GLY A 267 -16.14 1.46 -9.18
C GLY A 267 -17.21 0.49 -8.64
N THR A 268 -17.64 -0.49 -9.44
CA THR A 268 -18.75 -1.41 -9.11
C THR A 268 -18.35 -2.57 -8.20
N ARG A 269 -17.12 -2.60 -7.68
CA ARG A 269 -16.60 -3.71 -6.85
C ARG A 269 -17.39 -4.00 -5.58
N PHE A 270 -18.16 -3.06 -5.06
CA PHE A 270 -18.69 -3.12 -3.69
C PHE A 270 -20.19 -2.88 -3.57
N GLY A 271 -20.89 -2.58 -4.67
CA GLY A 271 -22.33 -2.26 -4.64
C GLY A 271 -23.21 -3.47 -4.28
N THR A 272 -22.91 -4.64 -4.83
CA THR A 272 -23.79 -5.80 -4.70
C THR A 272 -23.66 -6.49 -3.33
N SER A 273 -22.44 -6.58 -2.79
CA SER A 273 -22.19 -7.22 -1.49
C SER A 273 -22.71 -6.37 -0.32
N ALA A 274 -22.68 -5.04 -0.43
CA ALA A 274 -23.17 -4.14 0.61
C ALA A 274 -24.70 -4.17 0.74
N ALA A 275 -25.43 -4.30 -0.38
CA ALA A 275 -26.89 -4.42 -0.38
C ALA A 275 -27.35 -5.76 0.22
N THR A 276 -26.72 -6.88 -0.13
CA THR A 276 -27.03 -8.18 0.49
C THR A 276 -26.59 -8.27 1.95
N ALA A 277 -25.51 -7.59 2.33
CA ALA A 277 -25.07 -7.54 3.73
C ALA A 277 -25.95 -6.61 4.58
N ALA A 278 -26.46 -5.51 4.02
CA ALA A 278 -27.44 -4.65 4.68
C ALA A 278 -28.76 -5.40 4.90
N ALA A 279 -29.22 -6.18 3.93
CA ALA A 279 -30.40 -7.04 4.07
C ALA A 279 -30.22 -8.13 5.15
N ALA A 280 -29.02 -8.71 5.28
CA ALA A 280 -28.71 -9.68 6.33
C ALA A 280 -28.59 -9.04 7.74
N VAL A 281 -28.18 -7.76 7.81
CA VAL A 281 -28.13 -6.99 9.06
C VAL A 281 -29.52 -6.56 9.50
N GLU A 282 -30.39 -6.12 8.59
CA GLU A 282 -31.80 -5.89 8.94
C GLU A 282 -32.47 -7.17 9.44
N ALA A 283 -32.23 -8.31 8.77
CA ALA A 283 -32.77 -9.59 9.21
C ALA A 283 -32.26 -10.00 10.61
N GLY A 284 -30.98 -9.80 10.91
CA GLY A 284 -30.40 -10.14 12.21
C GLY A 284 -30.71 -9.14 13.33
N VAL A 285 -31.02 -7.88 13.01
CA VAL A 285 -31.49 -6.89 14.00
C VAL A 285 -32.95 -7.15 14.35
N ALA A 286 -33.78 -7.53 13.37
CA ALA A 286 -35.15 -7.96 13.63
C ALA A 286 -35.22 -9.21 14.53
N GLU A 287 -34.31 -10.17 14.33
CA GLU A 287 -34.23 -11.39 15.14
C GLU A 287 -33.87 -11.13 16.62
N VAL A 288 -33.02 -10.13 16.88
CA VAL A 288 -32.63 -9.72 18.24
C VAL A 288 -33.72 -8.86 18.92
N GLU A 289 -34.42 -8.02 18.17
CA GLU A 289 -35.56 -7.25 18.70
C GLU A 289 -36.76 -8.16 19.05
N ASP A 290 -36.94 -9.28 18.35
CA ASP A 290 -37.97 -10.27 18.66
C ASP A 290 -37.59 -11.15 19.87
N GLU A 291 -36.30 -11.44 20.10
CA GLU A 291 -35.83 -12.11 21.33
C GLU A 291 -35.99 -11.23 22.57
N GLU A 292 -35.64 -9.94 22.51
CA GLU A 292 -35.80 -9.02 23.66
C GLU A 292 -37.26 -8.75 24.03
N LYS A 293 -38.19 -8.78 23.06
CA LYS A 293 -39.65 -8.66 23.35
C LYS A 293 -40.25 -9.94 23.92
N GLY A 294 -39.65 -11.10 23.66
CA GLY A 294 -40.10 -12.40 24.19
C GLY A 294 -39.75 -12.61 25.66
N GLU A 295 -38.74 -11.90 26.19
CA GLU A 295 -38.21 -12.12 27.55
C GLU A 295 -38.78 -11.16 28.62
N ILE A 296 -39.71 -10.27 28.27
CA ILE A 296 -40.40 -9.38 29.25
C ILE A 296 -41.85 -9.85 29.46
N ILE A 297 -42.06 -11.12 29.85
CA ILE A 297 -43.28 -11.56 30.53
C ILE A 297 -42.95 -12.67 31.54
N ASP A 298 -42.21 -12.36 32.61
CA ASP A 298 -42.59 -12.82 33.95
C ASP A 298 -41.89 -11.96 35.01
N GLY A 299 -42.68 -11.43 35.93
CA GLY A 299 -42.17 -10.53 36.97
C GLY A 299 -41.33 -11.29 38.01
N THR A 300 -40.30 -10.64 38.53
CA THR A 300 -40.13 -10.34 39.96
C THR A 300 -38.75 -9.70 40.16
N ALA A 301 -38.74 -8.54 40.81
CA ALA A 301 -37.55 -7.84 41.24
C ALA A 301 -36.70 -8.68 42.21
N THR A 302 -35.38 -8.68 42.06
CA THR A 302 -34.49 -8.75 43.24
C THR A 302 -33.13 -8.12 42.95
N VAL A 303 -32.94 -6.97 43.60
CA VAL A 303 -31.68 -6.27 43.86
C VAL A 303 -30.77 -7.14 44.72
N LEU A 304 -29.50 -7.33 44.36
CA LEU A 304 -28.33 -7.49 45.26
C LEU A 304 -27.07 -7.20 44.41
N GLY A 305 -26.14 -6.29 44.71
CA GLY A 305 -25.66 -5.83 46.02
C GLY A 305 -24.42 -6.63 46.41
N GLU A 306 -23.24 -6.02 46.28
CA GLU A 306 -21.94 -6.51 46.79
C GLU A 306 -22.05 -6.97 48.25
N ASP A 307 -21.38 -8.07 48.65
CA ASP A 307 -20.26 -7.95 49.61
C ASP A 307 -19.56 -9.27 49.96
N SER A 308 -18.35 -9.08 50.49
CA SER A 308 -17.29 -10.01 50.84
C SER A 308 -17.57 -10.92 52.06
N ARG A 309 -16.90 -12.10 52.09
CA ARG A 309 -16.22 -12.78 53.25
C ARG A 309 -16.58 -14.26 53.45
N GLY A 310 -15.53 -15.06 53.66
CA GLY A 310 -15.47 -15.94 54.84
C GLY A 310 -15.76 -17.45 54.68
N SER A 311 -14.66 -18.20 54.52
CA SER A 311 -14.33 -19.48 55.21
C SER A 311 -15.34 -20.64 55.35
N ASN A 312 -14.92 -21.79 54.80
CA ASN A 312 -14.73 -23.07 55.50
C ASN A 312 -15.95 -23.79 56.14
N ARG A 313 -16.36 -24.94 55.57
CA ARG A 313 -16.40 -26.27 56.25
C ARG A 313 -17.04 -27.38 55.38
N GLN A 314 -16.22 -28.39 55.07
CA GLN A 314 -16.40 -29.83 55.34
C GLN A 314 -17.67 -30.62 54.89
N ARG A 315 -17.43 -31.57 53.97
CA ARG A 315 -17.87 -33.00 53.91
C ARG A 315 -19.36 -33.42 53.96
N SER A 316 -19.79 -34.19 52.95
CA SER A 316 -20.19 -35.62 53.03
C SER A 316 -20.66 -36.14 51.64
N ARG A 317 -20.03 -37.18 51.07
CA ARG A 317 -20.45 -38.61 50.99
C ARG A 317 -21.89 -38.86 50.49
N GLY A 318 -22.02 -39.60 49.37
CA GLY A 318 -23.06 -40.65 49.26
C GLY A 318 -23.86 -40.76 47.95
N SER A 319 -23.37 -41.59 47.02
CA SER A 319 -24.07 -42.57 46.16
C SER A 319 -25.49 -42.32 45.58
N ARG A 320 -25.64 -42.55 44.25
CA ARG A 320 -26.65 -43.47 43.63
C ARG A 320 -26.43 -43.58 42.10
N ARG A 321 -25.91 -44.72 41.64
CA ARG A 321 -26.60 -45.83 40.91
C ARG A 321 -27.09 -45.50 39.47
N LYS A 322 -26.37 -46.01 38.47
CA LYS A 322 -26.82 -46.22 37.07
C LYS A 322 -27.68 -47.50 36.95
N PRO A 323 -28.72 -47.55 36.11
CA PRO A 323 -29.39 -48.81 35.77
C PRO A 323 -28.81 -49.43 34.48
N ARG A 324 -28.57 -50.75 34.54
CA ARG A 324 -28.35 -51.65 33.40
C ARG A 324 -29.70 -52.10 32.86
N ARG A 325 -29.92 -52.04 31.54
CA ARG A 325 -30.98 -52.80 30.86
C ARG A 325 -30.37 -53.66 29.75
N ARG A 326 -30.38 -54.97 29.98
CA ARG A 326 -30.21 -56.04 28.99
C ARG A 326 -31.59 -56.32 28.35
N ARG A 327 -31.68 -56.49 27.03
CA ARG A 327 -32.76 -57.28 26.43
C ARG A 327 -32.22 -58.14 25.30
N ASN A 328 -32.41 -59.45 25.48
CA ASN A 328 -32.11 -60.54 24.55
C ASN A 328 -32.87 -60.40 23.22
N ARG A 329 -32.23 -60.78 22.12
CA ARG A 329 -32.88 -61.36 20.94
C ARG A 329 -32.62 -62.87 20.96
N ARG A 330 -33.71 -63.66 20.97
CA ARG A 330 -33.76 -65.08 20.58
C ARG A 330 -34.71 -65.17 19.40
N ARG A 331 -34.21 -65.59 18.25
CA ARG A 331 -34.53 -66.84 17.55
C ARG A 331 -33.85 -66.79 16.19
#